data_AF-A0A2G7GVJ3-F1
#
_entry.id   AF-A0A2G7GVJ3-F1
#
_cell.length_a   1.000
_cell.length_b   1.000
_cell.length_c   1.000
_cell.angle_alpha   90.00
_cell.angle_beta   90.00
_cell.angle_gamma   90.00
#
_symmetry.space_group_name_H-M   'P 1'
#
loop_
_entity.id
_entity.type
_entity.pdbx_description
1 polymer ?
#
loop_
_entity_poly.entity_id
_entity_poly.type
_entity_poly.pdbx_seq_one_letter_code
_entity_poly.pdbx_strand_id
1 'polypeptide(L)'
;MFIFAGTSGINRRTGSRNGCVTSVKQLLAAAKDLKQPFTCQTQQVFSGDVVTAAGSRINGLIGALVKEQPQWSISRIDLELSDDPQMPVEPDWSTLFAAAIKKMVTCLRAHHYYRQQLCPLVYRR
;
A
#
# COMPACT_ATOMS: atom_id res chain seq x y z
N MET A 1 -2.75 -11.64 6.83
CA MET A 1 -2.31 -10.23 6.73
C MET A 1 -0.86 -10.23 6.28
N PHE A 2 -0.52 -9.62 5.15
CA PHE A 2 0.85 -9.53 4.65
C PHE A 2 1.27 -8.07 4.64
N ILE A 3 2.10 -7.67 5.60
CA ILE A 3 2.72 -6.35 5.64
C ILE A 3 4.02 -6.44 4.85
N PHE A 4 4.13 -5.70 3.75
CA PHE A 4 5.38 -5.62 3.00
C PHE A 4 6.10 -4.32 3.40
N ALA A 5 6.64 -4.31 4.61
CA ALA A 5 7.51 -3.24 5.05
C ALA A 5 8.78 -3.24 4.18
N GLY A 6 9.19 -2.04 3.75
CA GLY A 6 10.49 -1.80 3.17
C GLY A 6 11.57 -2.47 4.02
N THR A 7 12.36 -3.32 3.39
CA THR A 7 13.27 -4.26 4.06
C THR A 7 14.41 -3.55 4.79
N SER A 8 14.18 -3.21 6.05
CA SER A 8 15.22 -2.99 7.06
C SER A 8 14.96 -3.97 8.20
N GLY A 9 15.28 -5.25 7.98
CA GLY A 9 15.07 -6.28 9.02
C GLY A 9 14.82 -7.71 8.54
N ILE A 10 14.83 -7.99 7.23
CA ILE A 10 14.85 -9.39 6.76
C ILE A 10 16.26 -9.94 6.98
N ASN A 11 16.37 -10.73 8.06
CA ASN A 11 17.42 -11.65 8.43
C ASN A 11 18.38 -11.99 7.29
N ARG A 12 19.68 -11.69 7.49
CA ARG A 12 20.80 -12.05 6.60
C ARG A 12 20.93 -13.57 6.53
N ARG A 13 20.08 -14.24 5.76
CA ARG A 13 20.32 -15.56 5.18
C ARG A 13 19.29 -15.77 4.09
N THR A 14 19.79 -15.80 2.85
CA THR A 14 19.11 -16.09 1.57
C THR A 14 18.43 -14.91 0.84
N GLY A 15 19.06 -14.51 -0.27
CA GLY A 15 18.34 -14.37 -1.54
C GLY A 15 17.57 -13.08 -1.80
N SER A 16 18.28 -11.95 -1.74
CA SER A 16 17.88 -10.69 -2.37
C SER A 16 17.38 -10.90 -3.82
N ARG A 17 16.26 -10.23 -4.17
CA ARG A 17 15.53 -10.17 -5.47
C ARG A 17 14.29 -11.07 -5.63
N ASN A 18 14.21 -12.28 -5.08
CA ASN A 18 13.12 -13.22 -5.41
C ASN A 18 11.89 -13.18 -4.48
N GLY A 19 11.97 -12.60 -3.28
CA GLY A 19 10.88 -12.64 -2.30
C GLY A 19 9.57 -11.97 -2.75
N CYS A 20 9.63 -10.92 -3.59
CA CYS A 20 8.43 -10.21 -4.05
C CYS A 20 7.64 -10.98 -5.12
N VAL A 21 8.31 -11.78 -5.95
CA VAL A 21 7.69 -12.51 -7.07
C VAL A 21 7.10 -13.85 -6.59
N THR A 22 7.77 -14.50 -5.63
CA THR A 22 7.27 -15.75 -5.04
C THR A 22 5.93 -15.55 -4.33
N SER A 23 5.75 -14.43 -3.61
CA SER A 23 4.48 -14.10 -2.97
C SER A 23 3.34 -13.88 -3.97
N VAL A 24 3.60 -13.35 -5.18
CA VAL A 24 2.56 -13.14 -6.21
C VAL A 24 2.06 -14.46 -6.77
N LYS A 25 2.96 -15.41 -7.05
CA LYS A 25 2.56 -16.75 -7.49
C LYS A 25 1.75 -17.48 -6.42
N GLN A 26 2.13 -17.32 -5.15
CA GLN A 26 1.35 -17.84 -4.02
C GLN A 26 0.00 -17.13 -3.87
N LEU A 27 -0.06 -15.82 -4.14
CA LEU A 27 -1.29 -15.03 -4.21
C LEU A 27 -2.21 -15.45 -5.37
N LEU A 28 -1.64 -15.85 -6.52
CA LEU A 28 -2.36 -16.41 -7.67
C LEU A 28 -2.87 -17.83 -7.41
N ALA A 29 -2.15 -18.62 -6.61
CA ALA A 29 -2.54 -19.97 -6.23
C ALA A 29 -3.58 -19.98 -5.11
N ALA A 30 -3.54 -19.00 -4.19
CA ALA A 30 -4.56 -18.81 -3.17
C ALA A 30 -5.83 -18.22 -3.82
N ALA A 31 -7.00 -18.76 -3.47
CA ALA A 31 -8.29 -18.37 -4.04
C ALA A 31 -8.56 -16.85 -4.04
N LYS A 32 -9.60 -16.45 -4.80
CA LYS A 32 -10.08 -15.08 -5.13
C LYS A 32 -10.35 -14.13 -3.94
N ASP A 33 -9.94 -14.51 -2.74
CA ASP A 33 -10.11 -13.78 -1.51
C ASP A 33 -9.45 -12.41 -1.55
N LEU A 34 -9.96 -11.53 -0.70
CA LEU A 34 -9.50 -10.17 -0.49
C LEU A 34 -7.99 -10.07 -0.26
N LYS A 35 -7.29 -9.31 -1.11
CA LYS A 35 -5.84 -9.07 -0.98
C LYS A 35 -5.57 -7.58 -0.80
N GLN A 36 -5.03 -7.21 0.35
CA GLN A 36 -4.77 -5.81 0.72
C GLN A 36 -3.37 -5.67 1.29
N PRO A 37 -2.33 -5.56 0.44
CA PRO A 37 -1.01 -5.20 0.91
C PRO A 37 -1.00 -3.78 1.49
N PHE A 38 -0.20 -3.65 2.53
CA PHE A 38 0.16 -2.37 3.13
C PHE A 38 1.56 -1.97 2.69
N THR A 39 1.71 -0.70 2.33
CA THR A 39 2.98 -0.01 2.16
C THR A 39 3.08 1.09 3.22
N CYS A 40 4.28 1.62 3.45
CA CYS A 40 4.47 2.71 4.38
C CYS A 40 5.18 3.86 3.67
N GLN A 41 4.59 5.05 3.73
CA GLN A 41 5.17 6.31 3.27
C GLN A 41 5.66 6.30 1.81
N THR A 42 5.05 5.52 0.92
CA THR A 42 5.51 5.39 -0.48
C THR A 42 4.95 6.44 -1.43
N GLN A 43 4.06 7.29 -0.93
CA GLN A 43 3.46 8.38 -1.68
C GLN A 43 3.43 9.67 -0.87
N GLN A 44 3.65 10.79 -1.56
CA GLN A 44 3.50 12.12 -1.01
C GLN A 44 2.02 12.49 -0.98
N VAL A 45 1.50 12.88 0.18
CA VAL A 45 0.14 13.39 0.37
C VAL A 45 0.20 14.88 0.68
N PHE A 46 1.13 15.28 1.56
CA PHE A 46 1.42 16.67 1.87
C PHE A 46 2.79 17.09 1.31
N SER A 47 2.95 18.40 1.06
CA SER A 47 4.19 18.94 0.47
C SER A 47 5.45 18.67 1.30
N GLY A 48 5.30 18.48 2.62
CA GLY A 48 6.39 18.19 3.54
C GLY A 48 6.70 16.70 3.75
N ASP A 49 5.95 15.78 3.14
CA ASP A 49 6.15 14.35 3.41
C ASP A 49 7.51 13.87 2.91
N VAL A 50 8.26 13.21 3.78
CA VAL A 50 9.43 12.41 3.39
C VAL A 50 8.93 11.11 2.79
N VAL A 51 9.15 10.88 1.49
CA VAL A 51 8.70 9.66 0.79
C VAL A 51 9.80 8.60 0.79
N THR A 52 9.43 7.35 1.07
CA THR A 52 10.33 6.20 0.93
C THR A 52 10.10 5.45 -0.38
N ALA A 53 11.19 5.11 -1.07
CA ALA A 53 11.12 4.24 -2.24
C ALA A 53 10.84 2.77 -1.86
N ALA A 54 11.07 2.41 -0.60
CA ALA A 54 10.95 1.03 -0.15
C ALA A 54 9.47 0.61 -0.13
N GLY A 55 9.12 -0.42 -0.91
CA GLY A 55 7.73 -0.88 -1.06
C GLY A 55 6.98 -0.25 -2.25
N SER A 56 7.51 0.81 -2.88
CA SER A 56 6.87 1.49 -4.03
C SER A 56 6.54 0.56 -5.21
N ARG A 57 7.34 -0.49 -5.42
CA ARG A 57 7.10 -1.53 -6.45
C ARG A 57 5.74 -2.23 -6.30
N ILE A 58 5.18 -2.27 -5.09
CA ILE A 58 3.86 -2.85 -4.80
C ILE A 58 2.77 -2.01 -5.46
N ASN A 59 2.94 -0.69 -5.55
CA ASN A 59 1.97 0.19 -6.20
C ASN A 59 1.82 -0.17 -7.69
N GLY A 60 2.94 -0.38 -8.40
CA GLY A 60 2.94 -0.80 -9.80
C GLY A 60 2.36 -2.20 -9.99
N LEU A 61 2.80 -3.16 -9.17
CA LEU A 61 2.31 -4.53 -9.21
C LEU A 61 0.79 -4.63 -8.99
N ILE A 62 0.26 -3.98 -7.95
CA ILE A 62 -1.18 -3.97 -7.67
C ILE A 62 -1.95 -3.26 -8.78
N GLY A 63 -1.39 -2.18 -9.35
CA GLY A 63 -1.97 -1.52 -10.51
C GLY A 63 -2.10 -2.41 -11.74
N ALA A 64 -1.12 -3.30 -11.98
CA ALA A 64 -1.20 -4.31 -13.03
C ALA A 64 -2.21 -5.42 -12.70
N LEU A 65 -2.15 -5.98 -11.48
CA LEU A 65 -3.05 -7.07 -11.06
C LEU A 65 -4.52 -6.68 -11.10
N VAL A 66 -4.87 -5.44 -10.74
CA VAL A 66 -6.26 -4.94 -10.83
C VAL A 66 -6.78 -4.95 -12.27
N LYS A 67 -5.90 -4.80 -13.28
CA LYS A 67 -6.25 -4.84 -14.70
C LYS A 67 -6.26 -6.26 -15.25
N GLU A 68 -5.29 -7.08 -14.86
CA GLU A 68 -5.13 -8.45 -15.36
C GLU A 68 -6.11 -9.43 -14.71
N GLN A 69 -6.51 -9.19 -13.46
CA GLN A 69 -7.40 -10.05 -12.68
C GLN A 69 -8.59 -9.24 -12.12
N PRO A 70 -9.48 -8.70 -12.98
CA PRO A 70 -10.58 -7.83 -12.54
C PRO A 70 -11.59 -8.52 -11.60
N GLN A 71 -11.65 -9.85 -11.62
CA GLN A 71 -12.48 -10.67 -10.74
C GLN A 71 -11.93 -10.77 -9.30
N TRP A 72 -10.73 -10.26 -9.02
CA TRP A 72 -10.17 -10.25 -7.67
C TRP A 72 -10.46 -8.93 -6.94
N SER A 73 -10.83 -9.04 -5.66
CA SER A 73 -10.93 -7.89 -4.78
C SER A 73 -9.55 -7.53 -4.23
N ILE A 74 -8.84 -6.69 -4.99
CA ILE A 74 -7.50 -6.20 -4.64
C ILE A 74 -7.55 -4.69 -4.41
N SER A 75 -6.98 -4.25 -3.28
CA SER A 75 -6.73 -2.85 -3.00
C SER A 75 -5.35 -2.68 -2.35
N ARG A 76 -4.88 -1.45 -2.19
CA ARG A 76 -3.64 -1.13 -1.48
C ARG A 76 -3.88 0.01 -0.50
N ILE A 77 -3.15 0.02 0.59
CA ILE A 77 -3.21 1.08 1.58
C ILE A 77 -1.78 1.48 1.95
N ASP A 78 -1.45 2.75 1.74
CA ASP A 78 -0.20 3.32 2.19
C ASP A 78 -0.36 3.99 3.54
N LEU A 79 0.37 3.52 4.55
CA LEU A 79 0.32 3.98 5.93
C LEU A 79 1.38 5.04 6.17
N GLU A 80 1.14 5.91 7.15
CA GLU A 80 2.14 6.86 7.64
C GLU A 80 3.22 6.13 8.43
N LEU A 81 4.48 6.54 8.23
CA LEU A 81 5.57 6.15 9.12
C LEU A 81 5.67 7.22 10.21
N SER A 82 5.22 6.90 11.43
CA SER A 82 5.34 7.79 12.58
C SER A 82 6.17 7.12 13.66
N ASP A 83 7.25 7.79 14.05
CA ASP A 83 8.03 7.45 15.24
C ASP A 83 7.52 8.22 16.47
N ASP A 84 6.41 8.95 16.35
CA ASP A 84 5.85 9.76 17.43
C ASP A 84 5.17 8.86 18.48
N PRO A 85 5.72 8.71 19.69
CA PRO A 85 5.10 7.92 20.75
C PRO A 85 3.80 8.54 21.29
N GLN A 86 3.52 9.81 20.97
CA GLN A 86 2.26 10.48 21.26
C GLN A 86 1.22 10.32 20.15
N MET A 87 1.46 9.52 19.10
CA MET A 87 0.43 9.10 18.15
C MET A 87 -0.30 7.86 18.70
N PRO A 88 -1.43 8.00 19.43
CA PRO A 88 -2.02 6.93 20.19
C PRO A 88 -3.44 6.70 19.67
N VAL A 89 -3.57 6.44 18.38
CA VAL A 89 -4.82 5.91 17.81
C VAL A 89 -4.38 4.97 16.71
N GLU A 90 -4.26 3.69 17.04
CA GLU A 90 -4.24 2.65 16.01
C GLU A 90 -5.39 2.94 15.04
N PRO A 91 -5.18 2.84 13.72
CA PRO A 91 -6.26 3.03 12.77
C PRO A 91 -7.43 2.13 13.15
N ASP A 92 -8.67 2.60 12.97
CA ASP A 92 -9.80 1.68 12.98
C ASP A 92 -9.64 0.73 11.78
N TRP A 93 -8.99 -0.41 12.03
CA TRP A 93 -8.67 -1.40 11.02
C TRP A 93 -9.94 -1.91 10.35
N SER A 94 -11.05 -2.02 11.07
CA SER A 94 -12.31 -2.51 10.50
C SER A 94 -12.85 -1.56 9.43
N THR A 95 -12.89 -0.27 9.74
CA THR A 95 -13.30 0.79 8.82
C THR A 95 -12.32 0.92 7.66
N LEU A 96 -11.01 0.88 7.94
CA LEU A 96 -9.96 0.97 6.93
C LEU A 96 -10.04 -0.17 5.92
N PHE A 97 -10.20 -1.41 6.38
CA PHE A 97 -10.35 -2.58 5.53
C PHE A 97 -11.62 -2.49 4.67
N ALA A 98 -12.76 -2.16 5.28
CA ALA A 98 -14.04 -2.01 4.58
C ALA A 98 -13.98 -0.93 3.49
N ALA A 99 -13.37 0.22 3.79
CA ALA A 99 -13.24 1.33 2.87
C ALA A 99 -12.25 1.01 1.71
N ALA A 100 -11.18 0.27 2.01
CA ALA A 100 -10.20 -0.13 1.01
C ALA A 100 -10.75 -1.17 0.03
N ILE A 101 -11.59 -2.12 0.47
CA ILE A 101 -12.32 -3.05 -0.43
C ILE A 101 -13.12 -2.28 -1.47
N LYS A 102 -13.81 -1.21 -1.04
CA LYS A 102 -14.58 -0.33 -1.92
C LYS A 102 -13.71 0.64 -2.73
N LYS A 103 -12.38 0.53 -2.64
CA LYS A 103 -11.40 1.43 -3.28
C LYS A 103 -11.63 2.90 -2.93
N MET A 104 -12.19 3.17 -1.75
CA MET A 104 -12.46 4.52 -1.26
C MET A 104 -11.25 5.15 -0.58
N VAL A 105 -10.28 4.33 -0.15
CA VAL A 105 -9.08 4.77 0.56
C VAL A 105 -7.86 4.14 -0.09
N THR A 106 -6.82 4.94 -0.27
CA THR A 106 -5.50 4.52 -0.76
C THR A 106 -4.39 4.82 0.23
N CYS A 107 -4.59 5.75 1.16
CA CYS A 107 -3.63 6.00 2.24
C CYS A 107 -4.25 6.60 3.48
N LEU A 108 -3.51 6.50 4.58
CA LEU A 108 -3.78 7.10 5.87
C LEU A 108 -2.62 8.04 6.23
N ARG A 109 -2.93 9.30 6.58
CA ARG A 109 -1.97 10.31 7.05
C ARG A 109 -2.61 11.16 8.13
N ALA A 110 -1.91 11.42 9.22
CA ALA A 110 -2.40 12.22 10.34
C ALA A 110 -3.83 11.84 10.75
N HIS A 111 -4.14 10.53 10.81
CA HIS A 111 -5.46 9.96 11.09
C HIS A 111 -6.59 10.28 10.08
N HIS A 112 -6.25 10.84 8.93
CA HIS A 112 -7.20 11.12 7.85
C HIS A 112 -7.02 10.12 6.70
N TYR A 113 -8.16 9.64 6.18
CA TYR A 113 -8.19 8.74 5.04
C TYR A 113 -8.21 9.54 3.74
N TYR A 114 -7.35 9.18 2.79
CA TYR A 114 -7.28 9.83 1.49
C TYR A 114 -7.41 8.82 0.36
N ARG A 115 -7.88 9.33 -0.79
CA ARG A 115 -8.00 8.58 -2.04
C ARG A 115 -7.19 9.27 -3.13
N GLN A 116 -6.38 8.47 -3.83
CA GLN A 116 -5.71 8.93 -5.03
C GLN A 116 -6.72 9.26 -6.12
N GLN A 117 -6.63 10.48 -6.66
CA GLN A 117 -7.43 10.95 -7.79
C GLN A 117 -6.51 11.51 -8.86
N LEU A 118 -6.94 11.42 -10.12
CA LEU A 118 -6.30 12.13 -11.21
C LEU A 118 -6.89 13.54 -11.26
N CYS A 119 -6.05 14.56 -11.18
CA CYS A 119 -6.46 15.94 -11.38
C CYS A 119 -5.97 16.44 -12.74
N PRO A 120 -6.79 17.22 -13.47
CA PRO A 120 -6.35 17.86 -14.69
C PRO A 120 -5.23 18.86 -14.38
N LEU A 121 -4.20 18.86 -15.21
CA LEU A 121 -3.14 19.86 -15.11
C LEU A 121 -3.62 21.14 -15.81
N VAL A 122 -3.90 22.18 -15.03
CA VAL A 122 -4.26 23.49 -15.57
C VAL A 122 -2.96 24.23 -15.91
N TYR A 123 -2.55 24.17 -17.17
CA TYR A 123 -1.46 25.00 -17.68
C TYR A 123 -1.94 26.46 -17.76
N ARG A 124 -1.38 27.34 -16.93
CA ARG A 124 -1.42 28.77 -17.18
C ARG A 124 -0.22 29.12 -18.07
N ARG A 125 -0.50 29.58 -19.29
CA ARG A 125 0.50 30.15 -20.19
C ARG A 125 0.84 31.56 -19.76
#